data_AF-A0A383E3D9-F1
#
_entry.id   AF-A0A383E3D9-F1
#
_cell.length_a   1.000
_cell.length_b   1.000
_cell.length_c   1.000
_cell.angle_alpha   90.00
_cell.angle_beta   90.00
_cell.angle_gamma   90.00
#
_symmetry.space_group_name_H-M   'P 1'
#
loop_
_entity.id
_entity.type
_entity.pdbx_description
1 polymer ?
#
loop_
_entity_poly.entity_id
_entity_poly.type
_entity_poly.pdbx_seq_one_letter_code
_entity_poly.pdbx_strand_id
1 'polypeptide(L)'
;MLIFVGTVALAQGQEPGVTEKKTTIAFHHGETPTIAAFFKAHCTKCHNADKKKGGINLLKFTDFRQENAKHWQEVLDNLQRGDMPPEKSIQPNIKNRKLFVGQVLARLDEVFADSDERDFRFTRLSNSQIAWSLRDLLKIDRDFSTDLIGDPVGKHGESLQSELELTAGHMEVYLSALQKAVELAVPDLNSPPKPYVLKGNDWEKQHYLNRNDLAHGPRRHHRRYRGPQWLG
;
A
#
# COMPACT_ATOMS: atom_id res chain seq x y z
N MET A 1 -1.44 42.89 -91.54
CA MET A 1 -0.11 42.29 -91.31
C MET A 1 0.37 42.82 -89.97
N LEU A 2 0.65 42.07 -88.91
CA LEU A 2 0.92 40.65 -88.72
C LEU A 2 0.25 40.20 -87.41
N ILE A 3 -0.22 38.95 -87.42
CA ILE A 3 -0.86 38.23 -86.33
C ILE A 3 0.25 37.62 -85.45
N PHE A 4 0.23 37.85 -84.14
CA PHE A 4 0.99 37.04 -83.17
C PHE A 4 0.02 36.11 -82.44
N VAL A 5 0.04 34.83 -82.81
CA VAL A 5 -0.68 33.74 -82.14
C VAL A 5 0.16 33.31 -80.94
N GLY A 6 -0.28 33.67 -79.73
CA GLY A 6 0.26 33.15 -78.48
C GLY A 6 -0.61 32.01 -77.96
N THR A 7 -0.12 30.78 -78.07
CA THR A 7 -0.75 29.57 -77.51
C THR A 7 -0.67 29.57 -75.98
N VAL A 8 -1.83 29.62 -75.31
CA VAL A 8 -1.95 29.39 -73.87
C VAL A 8 -2.09 27.89 -73.63
N ALA A 9 -1.07 27.27 -73.02
CA ALA A 9 -1.15 25.90 -72.55
C ALA A 9 -1.87 25.89 -71.18
N LEU A 10 -3.10 25.36 -71.13
CA LEU A 10 -3.76 24.98 -69.88
C LEU A 10 -3.05 23.75 -69.31
N ALA A 11 -2.19 23.94 -68.31
CA ALA A 11 -1.73 22.86 -67.46
C ALA A 11 -2.85 22.52 -66.46
N GLN A 12 -3.54 21.41 -66.69
CA GLN A 12 -4.43 20.82 -65.69
C GLN A 12 -3.56 20.27 -64.55
N GLY A 13 -3.52 21.00 -63.43
CA GLY A 13 -2.91 20.54 -62.19
C GLY A 13 -3.76 19.43 -61.59
N GLN A 14 -3.32 18.19 -61.80
CA GLN A 14 -3.82 17.00 -61.10
C GLN A 14 -3.48 17.15 -59.61
N GLU A 15 -4.47 17.31 -58.74
CA GLU A 15 -4.24 17.26 -57.29
C GLU A 15 -3.77 15.84 -56.91
N PRO A 16 -2.58 15.67 -56.29
CA PRO A 16 -2.20 14.38 -55.77
C PRO A 16 -3.05 14.08 -54.54
N GLY A 17 -3.98 13.15 -54.69
CA GLY A 17 -4.75 12.59 -53.59
C GLY A 17 -3.84 12.15 -52.45
N VAL A 18 -3.89 12.89 -51.35
CA VAL A 18 -3.23 12.53 -50.10
C VAL A 18 -3.93 11.30 -49.55
N THR A 19 -3.39 10.15 -49.90
CA THR A 19 -3.68 8.90 -49.19
C THR A 19 -3.04 9.02 -47.81
N GLU A 20 -3.86 9.31 -46.79
CA GLU A 20 -3.46 9.17 -45.39
C GLU A 20 -3.09 7.71 -45.14
N LYS A 21 -1.81 7.39 -45.30
CA LYS A 21 -1.24 6.11 -44.91
C LYS A 21 -1.31 6.07 -43.38
N LYS A 22 -2.28 5.30 -42.87
CA LYS A 22 -2.51 5.05 -41.45
C LYS A 22 -1.29 4.31 -40.88
N THR A 23 -0.28 5.05 -40.45
CA THR A 23 0.95 4.51 -39.86
C THR A 23 0.60 3.92 -38.49
N THR A 24 0.32 2.62 -38.46
CA THR A 24 0.24 1.84 -37.22
C THR A 24 1.65 1.78 -36.64
N ILE A 25 1.90 2.52 -35.55
CA ILE A 25 3.11 2.36 -34.75
C ILE A 25 3.03 0.98 -34.11
N ALA A 26 3.65 -0.01 -34.75
CA ALA A 26 3.81 -1.35 -34.20
C ALA A 26 5.11 -1.37 -33.39
N PHE A 27 5.00 -1.56 -32.07
CA PHE A 27 6.20 -1.76 -31.25
C PHE A 27 6.75 -3.16 -31.49
N HIS A 28 8.00 -3.24 -31.99
CA HIS A 28 8.70 -4.51 -32.14
C HIS A 28 9.06 -5.09 -30.76
N HIS A 29 9.10 -6.43 -30.67
CA HIS A 29 9.47 -7.14 -29.44
C HIS A 29 10.93 -6.82 -29.06
N GLY A 30 11.15 -5.81 -28.22
CA GLY A 30 12.49 -5.44 -27.74
C GLY A 30 12.69 -3.95 -27.45
N GLU A 31 11.88 -3.07 -28.01
CA GLU A 31 12.01 -1.63 -27.82
C GLU A 31 11.17 -1.16 -26.62
N THR A 32 11.79 -0.44 -25.68
CA THR A 32 11.07 0.16 -24.54
C THR A 32 10.26 1.35 -25.06
N PRO A 33 8.92 1.27 -25.10
CA PRO A 33 8.13 2.39 -25.57
C PRO A 33 8.31 3.56 -24.59
N THR A 34 8.62 4.75 -25.11
CA THR A 34 8.55 5.97 -24.29
C THR A 34 7.10 6.22 -23.88
N ILE A 35 6.90 6.92 -22.77
CA ILE A 35 5.56 7.30 -22.27
C ILE A 35 4.74 7.97 -23.38
N ALA A 36 5.34 8.91 -24.12
CA ALA A 36 4.70 9.60 -25.23
C ALA A 36 4.30 8.65 -26.38
N ALA A 37 5.17 7.69 -26.73
CA ALA A 37 4.88 6.72 -27.78
C ALA A 37 3.72 5.78 -27.37
N PHE A 38 3.69 5.36 -26.11
CA PHE A 38 2.61 4.53 -25.56
C PHE A 38 1.27 5.25 -25.62
N PHE A 39 1.21 6.51 -25.19
CA PHE A 39 0.00 7.33 -25.28
C PHE A 39 -0.47 7.54 -26.71
N LYS A 40 0.45 7.80 -27.64
CA LYS A 40 0.11 7.96 -29.06
C LYS A 40 -0.51 6.69 -29.65
N ALA A 41 -0.01 5.52 -29.28
CA ALA A 41 -0.51 4.25 -29.80
C ALA A 41 -1.86 3.82 -29.19
N HIS A 42 -2.03 4.01 -27.87
CA HIS A 42 -3.08 3.35 -27.10
C HIS A 42 -4.13 4.29 -26.50
N CYS A 43 -3.81 5.57 -26.24
CA CYS A 43 -4.64 6.44 -25.40
C CYS A 43 -5.26 7.62 -26.18
N THR A 44 -4.49 8.26 -27.06
CA THR A 44 -4.87 9.50 -27.76
C THR A 44 -6.02 9.37 -28.77
N LYS A 45 -6.44 8.14 -29.11
CA LYS A 45 -7.65 7.94 -29.94
C LYS A 45 -8.94 8.35 -29.23
N CYS A 46 -8.96 8.27 -27.89
CA CYS A 46 -10.13 8.52 -27.05
C CYS A 46 -9.95 9.69 -26.07
N HIS A 47 -8.70 10.09 -25.81
CA HIS A 47 -8.32 11.12 -24.84
C HIS A 47 -7.43 12.19 -25.50
N ASN A 48 -8.01 12.95 -26.42
CA ASN A 48 -7.37 14.05 -27.13
C ASN A 48 -8.16 15.36 -26.98
N ALA A 49 -7.77 16.40 -27.73
CA ALA A 49 -8.41 17.71 -27.64
C ALA A 49 -9.90 17.68 -28.03
N ASP A 50 -10.24 16.86 -29.04
CA ASP A 50 -11.59 16.80 -29.64
C ASP A 50 -12.50 15.77 -28.96
N LYS A 51 -11.91 14.65 -28.52
CA LYS A 51 -12.56 13.53 -27.83
C LYS A 51 -11.93 13.40 -26.45
N LYS A 52 -12.67 13.87 -25.43
CA LYS A 52 -12.27 13.82 -24.00
C LYS A 52 -13.11 12.79 -23.26
N LYS A 53 -13.00 11.51 -23.62
CA LYS A 53 -13.70 10.46 -22.85
C LYS A 53 -13.19 10.48 -21.41
N GLY A 54 -14.09 10.47 -20.44
CA GLY A 54 -13.73 10.63 -19.02
C GLY A 54 -13.19 12.02 -18.65
N GLY A 55 -13.42 13.05 -19.48
CA GLY A 55 -13.05 14.44 -19.18
C GLY A 55 -11.56 14.77 -19.29
N ILE A 56 -10.71 13.80 -19.61
CA ILE A 56 -9.25 13.96 -19.62
C ILE A 56 -8.68 14.11 -21.05
N ASN A 57 -7.69 14.99 -21.20
CA ASN A 57 -6.91 15.15 -22.42
C ASN A 57 -5.43 14.79 -22.14
N LEU A 58 -5.03 13.58 -22.54
CA LEU A 58 -3.70 13.05 -22.28
C LEU A 58 -2.61 13.68 -23.17
N LEU A 59 -2.96 14.49 -24.17
CA LEU A 59 -1.97 15.25 -24.94
C LEU A 59 -1.31 16.37 -24.12
N LYS A 60 -1.95 16.80 -23.02
CA LYS A 60 -1.40 17.82 -22.11
C LYS A 60 -0.52 17.20 -21.01
N PHE A 61 -0.44 15.88 -20.92
CA PHE A 61 0.35 15.16 -19.93
C PHE A 61 1.77 14.97 -20.45
N THR A 62 2.57 16.02 -20.36
CA THR A 62 3.98 16.04 -20.82
C THR A 62 4.98 16.02 -19.68
N ASP A 63 4.54 16.26 -18.45
CA ASP A 63 5.38 16.37 -17.26
C ASP A 63 4.79 15.62 -16.06
N PHE A 64 5.64 15.39 -15.07
CA PHE A 64 5.30 14.83 -13.77
C PHE A 64 5.47 15.93 -12.73
N ARG A 65 4.36 16.33 -12.11
CA ARG A 65 4.32 17.35 -11.06
C ARG A 65 3.29 16.95 -10.02
N GLN A 66 3.41 17.49 -8.82
CA GLN A 66 2.51 17.18 -7.72
C GLN A 66 1.04 17.45 -8.08
N GLU A 67 0.75 18.53 -8.82
CA GLU A 67 -0.63 18.88 -9.20
C GLU A 67 -1.26 17.90 -10.20
N ASN A 68 -0.44 17.16 -10.95
CA ASN A 68 -0.90 16.18 -11.93
C ASN A 68 -0.68 14.72 -11.50
N ALA A 69 -0.02 14.48 -10.35
CA ALA A 69 0.30 13.15 -9.83
C ALA A 69 -0.95 12.29 -9.64
N LYS A 70 -2.03 12.86 -9.11
CA LYS A 70 -3.32 12.15 -8.96
C LYS A 70 -3.86 11.61 -10.28
N HIS A 71 -3.80 12.41 -11.35
CA HIS A 71 -4.29 12.00 -12.65
C HIS A 71 -3.41 10.91 -13.27
N TRP A 72 -2.09 10.96 -13.05
CA TRP A 72 -1.18 9.89 -13.45
C TRP A 72 -1.48 8.58 -12.71
N GLN A 73 -1.83 8.66 -11.42
CA GLN A 73 -2.23 7.50 -10.64
C GLN A 73 -3.53 6.88 -11.16
N GLU A 74 -4.53 7.70 -11.49
CA GLU A 74 -5.76 7.23 -12.14
C GLU A 74 -5.49 6.54 -13.50
N VAL A 75 -4.52 7.03 -14.28
CA VAL A 75 -4.10 6.38 -15.53
C VAL A 75 -3.48 5.01 -15.25
N LEU A 76 -2.61 4.91 -14.25
CA LEU A 76 -1.98 3.64 -13.84
C LEU A 76 -3.02 2.64 -13.36
N ASP A 77 -3.92 3.06 -12.49
CA ASP A 77 -5.01 2.26 -11.94
C ASP A 77 -5.89 1.66 -13.04
N ASN A 78 -6.32 2.48 -14.01
CA ASN A 78 -7.13 2.03 -15.13
C ASN A 78 -6.36 1.08 -16.06
N LEU A 79 -5.06 1.27 -16.22
CA LEU A 79 -4.21 0.35 -16.99
C LEU A 79 -3.96 -0.97 -16.25
N GLN A 80 -3.84 -0.95 -14.93
CA GLN A 80 -3.63 -2.14 -14.09
C GLN A 80 -4.91 -2.98 -13.97
N ARG A 81 -6.07 -2.34 -13.80
CA ARG A 81 -7.38 -3.01 -13.83
C ARG A 81 -7.73 -3.59 -15.20
N GLY A 82 -7.09 -3.09 -16.25
CA GLY A 82 -7.38 -3.50 -17.63
C GLY A 82 -8.59 -2.79 -18.23
N ASP A 83 -9.19 -1.83 -17.52
CA ASP A 83 -10.29 -0.98 -18.00
C ASP A 83 -9.88 -0.16 -19.22
N MET A 84 -8.59 0.21 -19.26
CA MET A 84 -7.98 0.95 -20.36
C MET A 84 -6.82 0.17 -20.99
N PRO A 85 -6.66 0.26 -22.32
CA PRO A 85 -7.64 0.74 -23.31
C PRO A 85 -8.92 -0.12 -23.36
N PRO A 86 -10.07 0.36 -23.87
CA PRO A 86 -11.29 -0.44 -23.95
C PRO A 86 -11.13 -1.63 -24.92
N GLU A 87 -11.91 -2.70 -24.74
CA GLU A 87 -11.81 -3.95 -25.52
C GLU A 87 -11.78 -3.75 -27.05
N LYS A 88 -12.58 -2.79 -27.56
CA LYS A 88 -12.66 -2.47 -29.00
C LYS A 88 -11.46 -1.68 -29.54
N SER A 89 -10.46 -1.40 -28.72
CA SER A 89 -9.28 -0.62 -29.09
C SER A 89 -8.00 -1.45 -29.03
N ILE A 90 -6.90 -0.90 -29.54
CA ILE A 90 -5.63 -1.63 -29.63
C ILE A 90 -5.07 -1.82 -28.22
N GLN A 91 -5.09 -3.07 -27.75
CA GLN A 91 -4.53 -3.44 -26.46
C GLN A 91 -3.00 -3.44 -26.50
N PRO A 92 -2.33 -2.92 -25.46
CA PRO A 92 -0.89 -3.11 -25.29
C PRO A 92 -0.62 -4.56 -24.90
N ASN A 93 0.48 -5.12 -25.41
CA ASN A 93 1.02 -6.39 -24.90
C ASN A 93 1.36 -6.25 -23.40
N ILE A 94 1.18 -7.32 -22.64
CA ILE A 94 1.53 -7.44 -21.21
C ILE A 94 2.93 -6.89 -20.92
N LYS A 95 3.94 -7.19 -21.76
CA LYS A 95 5.31 -6.67 -21.57
C LYS A 95 5.36 -5.15 -21.64
N ASN A 96 4.74 -4.56 -22.66
CA ASN A 96 4.73 -3.10 -22.85
C ASN A 96 3.89 -2.40 -21.78
N ARG A 97 2.79 -3.03 -21.34
CA ARG A 97 1.97 -2.54 -20.23
C ARG A 97 2.79 -2.48 -18.94
N LYS A 98 3.47 -3.57 -18.57
CA LYS A 98 4.33 -3.62 -17.38
C LYS A 98 5.47 -2.60 -17.43
N LEU A 99 6.13 -2.47 -18.58
CA LEU A 99 7.20 -1.49 -18.77
C LEU A 99 6.70 -0.06 -18.62
N PHE A 100 5.57 0.27 -19.25
CA PHE A 100 4.95 1.59 -19.12
C PHE A 100 4.58 1.89 -17.66
N VAL A 101 3.91 0.95 -16.99
CA VAL A 101 3.52 1.09 -15.58
C VAL A 101 4.75 1.34 -14.70
N GLY A 102 5.82 0.55 -14.88
CA GLY A 102 7.07 0.73 -14.12
C GLY A 102 7.74 2.08 -14.37
N GLN A 103 7.74 2.57 -15.60
CA GLN A 103 8.30 3.89 -15.93
C GLN A 103 7.52 5.04 -15.29
N VAL A 104 6.19 4.99 -15.33
CA VAL A 104 5.34 6.04 -14.75
C VAL A 104 5.39 6.00 -13.22
N LEU A 105 5.40 4.81 -12.62
CA LEU A 105 5.58 4.66 -11.17
C LEU A 105 6.89 5.27 -10.69
N ALA A 106 8.01 4.96 -11.34
CA ALA A 106 9.31 5.53 -10.97
C ALA A 106 9.30 7.07 -11.02
N ARG A 107 8.62 7.68 -12.00
CA ARG A 107 8.48 9.14 -12.10
C ARG A 107 7.56 9.73 -11.04
N LEU A 108 6.51 9.01 -10.65
CA LEU A 108 5.63 9.44 -9.56
C LEU A 108 6.33 9.33 -8.21
N ASP A 109 7.13 8.28 -8.00
CA ASP A 109 7.93 8.12 -6.78
C ASP A 109 8.93 9.28 -6.64
N GLU A 110 9.58 9.71 -7.74
CA GLU A 110 10.42 10.92 -7.75
C GLU A 110 9.62 12.17 -7.32
N VAL A 111 8.44 12.38 -7.89
CA VAL A 111 7.58 13.54 -7.55
C VAL A 111 7.11 13.51 -6.10
N PHE A 112 6.72 12.33 -5.59
CA PHE A 112 6.25 12.21 -4.21
C PHE A 112 7.39 12.30 -3.20
N ALA A 113 8.58 11.81 -3.54
CA ALA A 113 9.77 11.98 -2.70
C ALA A 113 10.18 13.45 -2.57
N ASP A 114 10.04 14.22 -3.66
CA ASP A 114 10.32 15.67 -3.68
C ASP A 114 9.15 16.50 -3.12
N SER A 115 7.96 15.90 -2.96
CA SER A 115 6.84 16.56 -2.32
C SER A 115 7.01 16.53 -0.80
N ASP A 116 7.04 17.70 -0.16
CA ASP A 116 6.95 17.82 1.30
C ASP A 116 5.65 17.22 1.90
N GLU A 117 4.75 16.70 1.06
CA GLU A 117 3.60 15.89 1.44
C GLU A 117 4.05 14.49 1.84
N ARG A 118 4.29 14.30 3.14
CA ARG A 118 4.60 12.99 3.71
C ARG A 118 3.52 11.97 3.35
N ASP A 119 3.93 10.87 2.71
CA ASP A 119 3.11 9.68 2.49
C ASP A 119 2.63 9.13 3.84
N PHE A 120 1.39 9.42 4.22
CA PHE A 120 0.74 8.84 5.39
C PHE A 120 0.30 7.41 5.10
N ARG A 121 1.24 6.52 4.78
CA ARG A 121 1.01 5.09 4.93
C ARG A 121 0.75 4.83 6.40
N PHE A 122 -0.48 4.43 6.74
CA PHE A 122 -0.81 4.00 8.09
C PHE A 122 -0.02 2.71 8.40
N THR A 123 1.15 2.86 9.00
CA THR A 123 1.92 1.73 9.50
C THR A 123 1.35 1.28 10.83
N ARG A 124 1.14 -0.03 10.98
CA ARG A 124 0.79 -0.60 12.28
C ARG A 124 2.00 -0.54 13.23
N LEU A 125 1.72 -0.65 14.53
CA LEU A 125 2.73 -0.91 15.54
C LEU A 125 3.30 -2.33 15.36
N SER A 126 4.54 -2.54 15.79
CA SER A 126 5.13 -3.88 15.85
C SER A 126 4.39 -4.74 16.88
N ASN A 127 4.45 -6.07 16.72
CA ASN A 127 3.77 -6.99 17.64
C ASN A 127 4.21 -6.81 19.09
N SER A 128 5.50 -6.54 19.29
CA SER A 128 6.05 -6.20 20.61
C SER A 128 5.43 -4.92 21.16
N GLN A 129 5.35 -3.87 20.35
CA GLN A 129 4.74 -2.59 20.78
C GLN A 129 3.25 -2.75 21.12
N ILE A 130 2.50 -3.53 20.33
CA ILE A 130 1.10 -3.84 20.60
C ILE A 130 0.99 -4.60 21.93
N ALA A 131 1.80 -5.64 22.14
CA ALA A 131 1.77 -6.43 23.37
C ALA A 131 2.09 -5.60 24.62
N TRP A 132 3.11 -4.74 24.56
CA TRP A 132 3.44 -3.81 25.64
C TRP A 132 2.32 -2.81 25.90
N SER A 133 1.67 -2.29 24.85
CA SER A 133 0.54 -1.37 24.97
C SER A 133 -0.66 -2.04 25.62
N LEU A 134 -1.00 -3.28 25.24
CA LEU A 134 -2.08 -4.05 25.87
C LEU A 134 -1.79 -4.30 27.34
N ARG A 135 -0.56 -4.68 27.68
CA ARG A 135 -0.12 -4.88 29.07
C ARG A 135 -0.20 -3.58 29.88
N ASP A 136 0.20 -2.45 29.31
CA ASP A 136 0.17 -1.18 30.03
C ASP A 136 -1.25 -0.64 30.19
N LEU A 137 -2.09 -0.72 29.16
CA LEU A 137 -3.45 -0.19 29.21
C LEU A 137 -4.39 -1.07 30.05
N LEU A 138 -4.34 -2.39 29.83
CA LEU A 138 -5.26 -3.33 30.47
C LEU A 138 -4.71 -3.92 31.78
N LYS A 139 -3.44 -3.64 32.10
CA LYS A 139 -2.74 -4.16 33.29
C LYS A 139 -2.79 -5.70 33.39
N ILE A 140 -2.77 -6.37 32.24
CA ILE A 140 -2.69 -7.84 32.12
C ILE A 140 -1.25 -8.30 31.91
N ASP A 141 -0.84 -9.42 32.53
CA ASP A 141 0.55 -9.91 32.43
C ASP A 141 0.82 -10.87 31.26
N ARG A 142 -0.22 -11.27 30.52
CA ARG A 142 -0.09 -12.17 29.37
C ARG A 142 0.58 -11.44 28.22
N ASP A 143 1.57 -12.08 27.60
CA ASP A 143 2.18 -11.62 26.36
C ASP A 143 1.33 -12.06 25.15
N PHE A 144 0.99 -11.11 24.28
CA PHE A 144 0.22 -11.31 23.07
C PHE A 144 1.08 -11.24 21.80
N SER A 145 2.38 -10.95 21.91
CA SER A 145 3.26 -10.76 20.75
C SER A 145 3.29 -11.96 19.80
N THR A 146 3.12 -13.17 20.35
CA THR A 146 3.10 -14.44 19.61
C THR A 146 1.72 -14.82 19.06
N ASP A 147 0.65 -14.15 19.49
CA ASP A 147 -0.72 -14.40 19.03
C ASP A 147 -1.02 -13.68 17.70
N LEU A 148 -0.15 -12.75 17.31
CA LEU A 148 -0.29 -11.89 16.14
C LEU A 148 0.49 -12.45 14.95
N ILE A 149 0.13 -12.03 13.74
CA ILE A 149 0.89 -12.36 12.53
C ILE A 149 2.30 -11.78 12.67
N GLY A 150 3.32 -12.63 12.50
CA GLY A 150 4.72 -12.25 12.71
C GLY A 150 5.16 -11.04 11.89
N ASP A 151 5.93 -10.15 12.52
CA ASP A 151 6.49 -8.98 11.86
C ASP A 151 7.57 -9.40 10.85
N PRO A 152 7.67 -8.72 9.68
CA PRO A 152 8.76 -8.92 8.74
C PRO A 152 10.08 -8.52 9.39
N VAL A 153 11.09 -9.36 9.18
CA VAL A 153 12.45 -9.15 9.65
C VAL A 153 13.40 -9.11 8.46
N GLY A 154 14.32 -8.16 8.48
CA GLY A 154 15.35 -8.04 7.46
C GLY A 154 16.41 -9.13 7.58
N LYS A 155 17.36 -9.11 6.64
CA LYS A 155 18.37 -10.19 6.49
C LYS A 155 19.24 -10.35 7.72
N HIS A 156 19.42 -9.30 8.51
CA HIS A 156 20.25 -9.28 9.70
C HIS A 156 19.42 -9.19 11.00
N GLY A 157 18.11 -9.46 10.93
CA GLY A 157 17.20 -9.41 12.08
C GLY A 157 16.73 -8.00 12.44
N GLU A 158 16.98 -7.02 11.57
CA GLU A 158 16.45 -5.66 11.71
C GLU A 158 14.93 -5.63 11.49
N SER A 159 14.26 -4.70 12.18
CA SER A 159 12.83 -4.46 11.97
C SER A 159 12.61 -3.67 10.68
N LEU A 160 11.68 -4.14 9.86
CA LEU A 160 11.28 -3.48 8.62
C LEU A 160 10.00 -2.66 8.85
N GLN A 161 10.13 -1.54 9.57
CA GLN A 161 8.98 -0.68 9.94
C GLN A 161 8.19 -0.20 8.72
N SER A 162 8.86 0.01 7.57
CA SER A 162 8.25 0.38 6.30
C SER A 162 7.34 -0.70 5.71
N GLU A 163 7.48 -1.95 6.14
CA GLU A 163 6.69 -3.10 5.67
C GLU A 163 5.56 -3.46 6.66
N LEU A 164 5.37 -2.67 7.72
CA LEU A 164 4.27 -2.85 8.67
C LEU A 164 2.96 -2.29 8.13
N GLU A 165 2.51 -2.83 7.00
CA GLU A 165 1.21 -2.51 6.42
C GLU A 165 0.08 -3.21 7.18
N LEU A 166 -1.08 -2.55 7.26
CA LEU A 166 -2.28 -3.11 7.87
C LEU A 166 -3.23 -3.64 6.79
N THR A 167 -3.34 -4.96 6.68
CA THR A 167 -4.30 -5.61 5.77
C THR A 167 -5.57 -6.06 6.52
N ALA A 168 -6.64 -6.39 5.80
CA ALA A 168 -7.89 -6.87 6.41
C ALA A 168 -7.66 -8.13 7.28
N GLY A 169 -6.82 -9.08 6.83
CA GLY A 169 -6.49 -10.27 7.60
C GLY A 169 -5.74 -9.97 8.91
N HIS A 170 -4.88 -8.92 8.92
CA HIS A 170 -4.27 -8.46 10.17
C HIS A 170 -5.33 -7.95 11.15
N MET A 171 -6.31 -7.17 10.67
CA MET A 171 -7.37 -6.65 11.54
C MET A 171 -8.18 -7.75 12.22
N GLU A 172 -8.52 -8.82 11.50
CA GLU A 172 -9.27 -9.95 12.09
C GLU A 172 -8.50 -10.62 13.24
N VAL A 173 -7.21 -10.90 13.02
CA VAL A 173 -6.34 -11.49 14.06
C VAL A 173 -6.18 -10.53 15.24
N TYR A 174 -6.06 -9.24 14.97
CA TYR A 174 -5.85 -8.22 15.99
C TYR A 174 -7.09 -8.01 16.86
N LEU A 175 -8.27 -7.99 16.25
CA LEU A 175 -9.55 -7.94 16.97
C LEU A 175 -9.74 -9.17 17.84
N SER A 176 -9.39 -10.37 17.34
CA SER A 176 -9.42 -11.61 18.12
C SER A 176 -8.49 -11.56 19.33
N ALA A 177 -7.26 -11.06 19.14
CA ALA A 177 -6.30 -10.89 20.22
C ALA A 177 -6.78 -9.85 21.26
N LEU A 178 -7.32 -8.73 20.80
CA LEU A 178 -7.88 -7.68 21.66
C LEU A 178 -9.07 -8.21 22.48
N GLN A 179 -9.97 -8.98 21.88
CA GLN A 179 -11.11 -9.57 22.59
C GLN A 179 -10.64 -10.44 23.75
N LYS A 180 -9.66 -11.33 23.51
CA LYS A 180 -9.04 -12.15 24.56
C LYS A 180 -8.35 -11.30 25.64
N ALA A 181 -7.69 -10.21 25.24
CA ALA A 181 -7.05 -9.29 26.18
C ALA A 181 -8.06 -8.60 27.10
N VAL A 182 -9.19 -8.15 26.54
CA VAL A 182 -10.30 -7.55 27.29
C VAL A 182 -10.97 -8.58 28.21
N GLU A 183 -11.22 -9.80 27.73
CA GLU A 183 -11.77 -10.89 28.55
C GLU A 183 -10.88 -11.21 29.76
N LEU A 184 -9.54 -11.11 29.62
CA LEU A 184 -8.62 -11.28 30.74
C LEU A 184 -8.60 -10.09 31.70
N ALA A 185 -8.84 -8.87 31.19
CA ALA A 185 -8.85 -7.65 32.00
C ALA A 185 -10.15 -7.48 32.79
N VAL A 186 -11.27 -7.99 32.26
CA VAL A 186 -12.59 -7.87 32.89
C VAL A 186 -12.78 -9.01 33.89
N PRO A 187 -12.97 -8.72 35.19
CA PRO A 187 -13.22 -9.75 36.18
C PRO A 187 -14.61 -10.38 36.00
N ASP A 188 -14.71 -11.70 36.19
CA ASP A 188 -16.00 -12.38 36.27
C ASP A 188 -16.72 -11.98 37.57
N LEU A 189 -17.79 -11.20 37.44
CA LEU A 189 -18.60 -10.74 38.58
C LEU A 189 -19.34 -11.89 39.27
N ASN A 190 -19.60 -13.00 38.55
CA ASN A 190 -20.24 -14.18 39.13
C ASN A 190 -19.24 -15.06 39.90
N SER A 191 -17.94 -14.86 39.67
CA SER A 191 -16.86 -15.61 40.31
C SER A 191 -15.74 -14.64 40.73
N PRO A 192 -16.00 -13.77 41.73
CA PRO A 192 -15.04 -12.75 42.11
C PRO A 192 -13.73 -13.39 42.59
N PRO A 193 -12.57 -12.80 42.24
CA PRO A 193 -11.29 -13.29 42.71
C PRO A 193 -11.26 -13.29 44.23
N LYS A 194 -10.88 -14.42 44.83
CA LYS A 194 -10.74 -14.51 46.29
C LYS A 194 -9.61 -13.59 46.73
N PRO A 195 -9.87 -12.50 47.48
CA PRO A 195 -8.80 -11.62 47.93
C PRO A 195 -7.87 -12.41 48.83
N TYR A 196 -6.56 -12.32 48.55
CA TYR A 196 -5.57 -12.89 49.45
C TYR A 196 -5.47 -12.00 50.69
N VAL A 197 -5.96 -12.49 51.82
CA VAL A 197 -5.84 -11.80 53.11
C VAL A 197 -4.48 -12.10 53.70
N LEU A 198 -3.59 -11.10 53.74
CA LEU A 198 -2.31 -11.18 54.44
C LEU A 198 -2.57 -11.26 55.95
N LYS A 199 -1.97 -12.23 56.65
CA LYS A 199 -2.09 -12.37 58.12
C LYS A 199 -0.70 -12.28 58.76
N GLY A 200 -0.50 -11.34 59.69
CA GLY A 200 0.74 -11.23 60.47
C GLY A 200 1.93 -10.67 59.70
N ASN A 201 3.15 -11.15 59.97
CA ASN A 201 4.42 -10.71 59.36
C ASN A 201 4.62 -11.17 57.89
N ASP A 202 3.53 -11.25 57.11
CA ASP A 202 3.57 -11.62 55.69
C ASP A 202 4.16 -10.52 54.78
N TRP A 203 4.65 -9.40 55.34
CA TRP A 203 5.26 -8.29 54.60
C TRP A 203 6.53 -8.71 53.83
N GLU A 204 7.29 -9.70 54.34
CA GLU A 204 8.43 -10.28 53.61
C GLU A 204 8.00 -11.02 52.34
N LYS A 205 6.79 -11.62 52.33
CA LYS A 205 6.22 -12.26 51.13
C LYS A 205 5.82 -11.21 50.09
N GLN A 206 5.41 -10.01 50.50
CA GLN A 206 5.10 -8.92 49.56
C GLN A 206 6.32 -8.45 48.76
N HIS A 207 7.51 -8.45 49.35
CA HIS A 207 8.72 -7.95 48.67
C HIS A 207 9.12 -8.80 47.44
N TYR A 208 8.67 -10.06 47.40
CA TYR A 208 8.91 -10.98 46.29
C TYR A 208 7.70 -11.20 45.38
N LEU A 209 6.55 -10.58 45.70
CA LEU A 209 5.29 -10.72 44.97
C LEU A 209 4.94 -9.38 44.32
N ASN A 210 5.51 -9.11 43.15
CA ASN A 210 5.13 -7.91 42.41
C ASN A 210 3.74 -8.07 41.80
N ARG A 211 2.87 -7.10 42.11
CA ARG A 211 1.63 -6.62 41.45
C ARG A 211 0.70 -7.57 40.67
N ASN A 212 0.74 -8.89 40.78
CA ASN A 212 -0.34 -9.77 40.29
C ASN A 212 -0.23 -11.25 40.65
N ASP A 213 0.85 -11.67 41.30
CA ASP A 213 1.12 -13.10 41.57
C ASP A 213 0.07 -13.78 42.48
N LEU A 214 -0.76 -13.01 43.17
CA LEU A 214 -1.82 -13.49 44.06
C LEU A 214 -3.20 -13.59 43.40
N ALA A 215 -3.45 -12.90 42.27
CA ALA A 215 -4.76 -12.85 41.63
C ALA A 215 -5.07 -14.10 40.79
N HIS A 216 -4.03 -14.77 40.29
CA HIS A 216 -4.18 -16.00 39.52
C HIS A 216 -3.82 -17.19 40.38
N GLY A 217 -4.81 -18.03 40.68
CA GLY A 217 -4.68 -19.27 41.43
C GLY A 217 -3.76 -20.31 40.74
N PRO A 218 -3.98 -21.62 40.95
CA PRO A 218 -2.98 -22.70 40.73
C PRO A 218 -2.46 -22.93 39.29
N ARG A 219 -2.70 -22.00 38.35
CA ARG A 219 -2.41 -22.09 36.92
C ARG A 219 -0.98 -21.73 36.49
N ARG A 220 -0.05 -21.42 37.41
CA ARG A 220 1.37 -21.28 37.06
C ARG A 220 2.22 -22.42 37.63
N HIS A 221 2.99 -23.07 36.75
CA HIS A 221 4.02 -24.07 37.10
C HIS A 221 5.34 -23.44 37.59
N HIS A 222 5.39 -22.13 37.84
CA HIS A 222 6.57 -21.51 38.44
C HIS A 222 6.62 -21.91 39.92
N ARG A 223 7.64 -22.69 40.31
CA ARG A 223 7.90 -23.01 41.72
C ARG A 223 7.98 -21.69 42.48
N ARG A 224 7.00 -21.42 43.37
CA ARG A 224 7.10 -20.34 44.35
C ARG A 224 8.45 -20.49 45.06
N TYR A 225 9.18 -19.40 45.19
CA TYR A 225 10.36 -19.37 46.04
C TYR A 225 9.93 -19.83 47.43
N ARG A 226 10.37 -21.03 47.84
CA ARG A 226 10.29 -21.43 49.23
C ARG A 226 11.37 -20.59 49.89
N GLY A 227 10.97 -19.63 50.70
CA GLY A 227 11.87 -18.77 51.45
C GLY A 227 12.92 -19.58 52.23
N PRO A 228 13.84 -18.89 52.92
CA PRO A 228 14.86 -19.56 53.68
C PRO A 228 14.24 -20.57 54.66
N GLN A 229 14.68 -21.83 54.62
CA GLN A 229 14.08 -22.94 55.37
C GLN A 229 14.20 -22.79 56.91
N TRP A 230 14.88 -21.74 57.38
CA TRP A 230 15.14 -21.46 58.79
C TRP A 230 14.19 -20.44 59.43
N LEU A 231 13.22 -19.92 58.67
CA LEU A 231 12.03 -19.26 59.23
C LEU A 231 10.92 -20.32 59.25
N GLY A 232 10.70 -20.91 60.43
CA GLY A 232 9.96 -22.16 60.66
C GLY A 232 8.52 -22.24 60.17
#